data_AF-I7KDN8-F1
#
_entry.id   AF-I7KDN8-F1
#
_cell.length_a   1.000
_cell.length_b   1.000
_cell.length_c   1.000
_cell.angle_alpha   90.00
_cell.angle_beta   90.00
_cell.angle_gamma   90.00
#
_symmetry.space_group_name_H-M   'P 1'
#
loop_
_entity.id
_entity.type
_entity.pdbx_description
1 polymer ?
#
loop_
_entity_poly.entity_id
_entity_poly.type
_entity_poly.pdbx_seq_one_letter_code
_entity_poly.pdbx_strand_id
1 'polypeptide(L)'
;MRPRVSHIILVAAALAALIILGAHATTPVLYTAENTSTAAHADPETVLKRSPGNAAALIPLMDELLGQTGTLALTIKVKDYESAERDLARYTELSGQFSNLVVKLDVSETDIGEFQQKTRANQESLTALLNDSRRFDELQRLEIEVEDDDGQRMAIAYEGEALRQKMQKTFSAYREREPAVTRIAQNYDVNTTPYRESVEHFAEVADAADDWREKTGGDTPLSPLSIGLTPTEGYYGDEIWIAGTCADALPGTPVEIYVDSRLAGNATLDSEGWYAYPYRVGRLLAGPHLVYATADNLYSGVRTFTALPGNTTLTLALAEVNRTTVACTGTLKTGDRAVTDAPVLLRVDTTTLVGTETDNNGTYAANITLPAGKHTIKAEFHAAGYPLNYSESETRTISTRGELPSLLPIIAALAALLGTGWYLRRRHQGKVPARAPPETVWEEEPLVEEREIPPVEIGDLPPREAATLLFRALRARLGIPETKTPRNCARIAPDHAAFFERYELIRYAGEVPTEEELQWMKKEARGDEHAA
;
A
#
# COMPACT_ATOMS: atom_id res chain seq x y z
N MET A 1 44.30 41.99 -65.66
CA MET A 1 43.54 40.83 -66.18
C MET A 1 42.07 41.01 -65.82
N ARG A 2 41.15 40.73 -66.75
CA ARG A 2 39.78 41.30 -66.80
C ARG A 2 38.83 40.78 -65.69
N PRO A 3 37.97 41.63 -65.08
CA PRO A 3 37.00 41.24 -64.03
C PRO A 3 35.97 40.22 -64.51
N ARG A 4 35.72 40.15 -65.83
CA ARG A 4 34.83 39.13 -66.42
C ARG A 4 35.39 37.70 -66.29
N VAL A 5 36.71 37.51 -66.25
CA VAL A 5 37.31 36.17 -66.08
C VAL A 5 37.21 35.71 -64.63
N SER A 6 37.32 36.63 -63.66
CA SER A 6 37.18 36.31 -62.24
C SER A 6 35.75 35.90 -61.88
N HIS A 7 34.73 36.57 -62.42
CA HIS A 7 33.34 36.17 -62.20
C HIS A 7 32.97 34.85 -62.88
N ILE A 8 33.52 34.56 -64.07
CA ILE A 8 33.32 33.26 -64.73
C ILE A 8 33.96 32.13 -63.94
N ILE A 9 35.16 32.33 -63.39
CA ILE A 9 35.82 31.32 -62.53
C ILE A 9 35.03 31.10 -61.24
N LEU A 10 34.50 32.17 -60.63
CA LEU A 10 33.76 32.07 -59.37
C LEU A 10 32.39 31.40 -59.57
N VAL A 11 31.71 31.69 -60.68
CA VAL A 11 30.46 31.00 -61.06
C VAL A 11 30.74 29.54 -61.43
N ALA A 12 31.83 29.24 -62.12
CA ALA A 12 32.22 27.86 -62.43
C ALA A 12 32.60 27.07 -61.17
N ALA A 13 33.27 27.70 -60.20
CA ALA A 13 33.59 27.09 -58.91
C ALA A 13 32.34 26.85 -58.05
N ALA A 14 31.38 27.78 -58.06
CA ALA A 14 30.11 27.62 -57.36
C ALA A 14 29.24 26.51 -57.98
N LEU A 15 29.21 26.42 -59.31
CA LEU A 15 28.52 25.33 -60.02
C LEU A 15 29.21 23.98 -59.79
N ALA A 16 30.54 23.94 -59.78
CA ALA A 16 31.27 22.72 -59.45
C ALA A 16 31.02 22.29 -58.00
N ALA A 17 30.98 23.22 -57.04
CA ALA A 17 30.64 22.92 -55.66
C ALA A 17 29.20 22.41 -55.50
N LEU A 18 28.23 22.98 -56.22
CA LEU A 18 26.84 22.53 -56.21
C LEU A 18 26.66 21.16 -56.87
N ILE A 19 27.43 20.83 -57.91
CA ILE A 19 27.42 19.50 -58.53
C ILE A 19 28.05 18.46 -57.61
N ILE A 20 29.14 18.80 -56.90
CA ILE A 20 29.76 17.92 -55.88
C ILE A 20 28.81 17.71 -54.70
N LEU A 21 28.14 18.76 -54.23
CA LEU A 21 27.11 18.66 -53.18
C LEU A 21 25.90 17.84 -53.65
N GLY A 22 25.45 18.01 -54.89
CA GLY A 22 24.35 17.25 -55.47
C GLY A 22 24.68 15.76 -55.67
N ALA A 23 25.91 15.43 -56.06
CA ALA A 23 26.39 14.06 -56.19
C ALA A 23 26.58 13.34 -54.84
N HIS A 24 26.75 14.08 -53.74
CA HIS A 24 26.79 13.55 -52.37
C HIS A 24 25.45 13.66 -51.62
N ALA A 25 24.47 14.41 -52.14
CA ALA A 25 23.17 14.61 -51.50
C ALA A 25 22.15 13.49 -51.78
N THR A 26 22.45 12.54 -52.66
CA THR A 26 21.56 11.39 -52.96
C THR A 26 21.80 10.16 -52.08
N THR A 27 22.73 10.23 -51.13
CA THR A 27 22.84 9.27 -50.03
C THR A 27 23.00 10.06 -48.73
N PRO A 28 21.91 10.33 -47.98
CA PRO A 28 22.06 10.75 -46.61
C PRO A 28 22.66 9.56 -45.86
N VAL A 29 23.96 9.57 -45.61
CA VAL A 29 24.55 8.73 -44.56
C VAL A 29 24.16 9.39 -43.24
N LEU A 30 22.87 9.30 -42.91
CA LEU A 30 22.44 9.31 -41.53
C LEU A 30 23.05 8.06 -40.92
N TYR A 31 23.80 8.24 -39.84
CA TYR A 31 24.30 7.15 -39.01
C TYR A 31 23.17 6.17 -38.70
N THR A 32 23.15 5.02 -39.37
CA THR A 32 22.33 3.88 -39.01
C THR A 32 23.08 3.07 -37.95
N ALA A 33 22.45 2.84 -36.80
CA ALA A 33 22.96 2.02 -35.70
C ALA A 33 22.95 0.50 -36.02
N GLU A 34 23.21 0.13 -37.27
CA GLU A 34 23.35 -1.25 -37.72
C GLU A 34 24.67 -1.35 -38.48
N ASN A 35 25.57 -2.21 -37.99
CA ASN A 35 26.94 -2.49 -38.45
C ASN A 35 28.10 -1.62 -37.92
N THR A 36 28.30 -1.63 -36.59
CA THR A 36 29.64 -1.45 -36.00
C THR A 36 30.27 -2.75 -35.49
N SER A 37 29.70 -3.92 -35.80
CA SER A 37 30.34 -5.21 -35.50
C SER A 37 31.07 -5.76 -36.73
N THR A 38 32.19 -5.15 -37.08
CA THR A 38 33.19 -5.83 -37.92
C THR A 38 34.15 -6.60 -37.01
N ALA A 39 34.25 -7.91 -37.24
CA ALA A 39 35.09 -8.88 -36.52
C ALA A 39 36.62 -8.65 -36.62
N ALA A 40 37.08 -7.41 -36.86
CA ALA A 40 38.48 -7.02 -37.02
C ALA A 40 38.96 -6.01 -35.95
N HIS A 41 38.17 -5.75 -34.90
CA HIS A 41 38.62 -5.02 -33.70
C HIS A 41 38.76 -5.90 -32.46
N ALA A 42 38.67 -7.22 -32.61
CA ALA A 42 38.98 -8.18 -31.55
C ALA A 42 40.50 -8.42 -31.50
N ASP A 43 41.23 -7.44 -30.98
CA ASP A 43 42.35 -7.80 -30.11
C ASP A 43 41.89 -7.51 -28.66
N PRO A 44 41.47 -8.54 -27.90
CA PRO A 44 41.08 -8.39 -26.51
C PRO A 44 42.17 -7.71 -25.65
N GLU A 45 43.45 -7.77 -26.06
CA GLU A 45 44.54 -7.10 -25.37
C GLU A 45 44.58 -5.58 -25.58
N THR A 46 43.93 -5.05 -26.63
CA THR A 46 43.91 -3.60 -26.89
C THR A 46 42.82 -2.86 -26.11
N VAL A 47 41.70 -3.53 -25.81
CA VAL A 47 40.65 -2.98 -24.91
C VAL A 47 41.14 -2.98 -23.46
N LEU A 48 41.94 -3.99 -23.06
CA LEU A 48 42.62 -4.02 -21.76
C LEU A 48 43.58 -2.84 -21.51
N LYS A 49 43.94 -2.03 -22.53
CA LYS A 49 44.89 -0.91 -22.41
C LYS A 49 44.27 0.49 -22.35
N ARG A 50 42.94 0.64 -22.47
CA ARG A 50 42.25 1.90 -22.11
C ARG A 50 41.53 1.71 -20.77
N SER A 51 42.27 1.99 -19.70
CA SER A 51 41.79 2.17 -18.32
C SER A 51 41.52 0.91 -17.44
N PRO A 52 42.47 -0.03 -17.32
CA PRO A 52 42.37 -1.14 -16.35
C PRO A 52 42.44 -0.69 -14.86
N GLY A 53 42.67 0.60 -14.57
CA GLY A 53 42.86 1.09 -13.20
C GLY A 53 41.59 1.57 -12.47
N ASN A 54 40.52 1.94 -13.18
CA ASN A 54 39.37 2.62 -12.58
C ASN A 54 38.08 1.77 -12.53
N ALA A 55 37.90 0.81 -13.44
CA ALA A 55 36.71 -0.06 -13.48
C ALA A 55 36.61 -1.05 -12.31
N ALA A 56 37.74 -1.39 -11.66
CA ALA A 56 37.76 -2.30 -10.52
C ALA A 56 36.89 -1.82 -9.34
N ALA A 57 36.69 -0.50 -9.20
CA ALA A 57 35.82 0.06 -8.17
C ALA A 57 34.31 -0.16 -8.43
N LEU A 58 33.93 -0.50 -9.66
CA LEU A 58 32.54 -0.75 -10.07
C LEU A 58 32.14 -2.22 -9.90
N ILE A 59 33.10 -3.15 -9.94
CA ILE A 59 32.85 -4.60 -9.86
C ILE A 59 32.05 -4.99 -8.60
N PRO A 60 32.37 -4.51 -7.38
CA PRO A 60 31.58 -4.84 -6.20
C PRO A 60 30.12 -4.37 -6.29
N LEU A 61 29.88 -3.20 -6.90
CA LEU A 61 28.54 -2.67 -7.10
C LEU A 61 27.75 -3.46 -8.16
N MET A 62 28.43 -3.96 -9.20
CA MET A 62 27.81 -4.89 -10.16
C MET A 62 27.37 -6.18 -9.46
N ASP A 63 28.24 -6.76 -8.63
CA ASP A 63 27.94 -7.97 -7.87
C ASP A 63 26.75 -7.76 -6.93
N GLU A 64 26.75 -6.64 -6.18
CA GLU A 64 25.66 -6.32 -5.26
C GLU A 64 24.33 -6.05 -5.99
N LEU A 65 24.37 -5.36 -7.14
CA LEU A 65 23.18 -5.14 -7.98
C LEU A 65 22.59 -6.46 -8.48
N LEU A 66 23.41 -7.37 -9.01
CA LEU A 66 22.92 -8.67 -9.48
C LEU A 66 22.40 -9.52 -8.31
N GLY A 67 23.10 -9.53 -7.17
CA GLY A 67 22.65 -10.18 -5.95
C GLY A 67 21.26 -9.70 -5.52
N GLN A 68 21.06 -8.38 -5.48
CA GLN A 68 19.82 -7.78 -5.04
C GLN A 68 18.63 -8.05 -5.99
N THR A 69 18.86 -8.23 -7.30
CA THR A 69 17.78 -8.65 -8.21
C THR A 69 17.20 -10.03 -7.85
N GLY A 70 18.05 -10.97 -7.44
CA GLY A 70 17.62 -12.31 -7.03
C GLY A 70 16.75 -12.27 -5.79
N THR A 71 17.20 -11.55 -4.75
CA THR A 71 16.43 -11.39 -3.51
C THR A 71 15.10 -10.69 -3.75
N LEU A 72 15.09 -9.60 -4.53
CA LEU A 72 13.87 -8.85 -4.83
C LEU A 72 12.83 -9.69 -5.59
N ALA A 73 13.23 -10.39 -6.65
CA ALA A 73 12.31 -11.24 -7.40
C ALA A 73 11.76 -12.38 -6.53
N LEU A 74 12.59 -12.95 -5.65
CA LEU A 74 12.17 -13.98 -4.70
C LEU A 74 11.17 -13.44 -3.67
N THR A 75 11.43 -12.29 -3.06
CA THR A 75 10.52 -11.70 -2.04
C THR A 75 9.17 -11.32 -2.65
N ILE A 76 9.15 -10.85 -3.90
CA ILE A 76 7.91 -10.65 -4.66
C ILE A 76 7.18 -11.99 -4.89
N LYS A 77 7.90 -13.02 -5.37
CA LYS A 77 7.33 -14.36 -5.62
C LYS A 77 6.67 -14.98 -4.39
N VAL A 78 7.29 -14.86 -3.22
CA VAL A 78 6.73 -15.38 -1.96
C VAL A 78 5.70 -14.44 -1.31
N LYS A 79 5.33 -13.36 -2.01
CA LYS A 79 4.36 -12.33 -1.57
C LYS A 79 4.75 -11.61 -0.28
N ASP A 80 6.05 -11.57 0.05
CA ASP A 80 6.59 -10.72 1.11
C ASP A 80 6.85 -9.31 0.57
N TYR A 81 5.76 -8.60 0.39
CA TYR A 81 5.75 -7.28 -0.23
C TYR A 81 6.44 -6.19 0.60
N GLU A 82 6.54 -6.38 1.92
CA GLU A 82 7.22 -5.44 2.81
C GLU A 82 8.74 -5.57 2.68
N SER A 83 9.25 -6.81 2.61
CA SER A 83 10.66 -7.07 2.32
C SER A 83 11.02 -6.65 0.89
N ALA A 84 10.14 -6.91 -0.09
CA ALA A 84 10.36 -6.50 -1.48
C ALA A 84 10.47 -4.97 -1.66
N GLU A 85 9.70 -4.17 -0.92
CA GLU A 85 9.86 -2.70 -0.95
C GLU A 85 11.22 -2.23 -0.43
N ARG A 86 11.68 -2.82 0.68
CA ARG A 86 13.01 -2.51 1.23
C ARG A 86 14.10 -2.90 0.24
N ASP A 87 13.94 -4.06 -0.39
CA ASP A 87 14.87 -4.58 -1.38
C ASP A 87 14.91 -3.71 -2.64
N LEU A 88 13.77 -3.20 -3.09
CA LEU A 88 13.67 -2.28 -4.22
C LEU A 88 14.29 -0.91 -3.89
N ALA A 89 14.08 -0.40 -2.68
CA ALA A 89 14.71 0.84 -2.22
C ALA A 89 16.25 0.70 -2.20
N ARG A 90 16.76 -0.43 -1.69
CA ARG A 90 18.18 -0.74 -1.70
C ARG A 90 18.74 -0.87 -3.13
N TYR A 91 18.02 -1.57 -4.00
CA TYR A 91 18.42 -1.70 -5.42
C TYR A 91 18.49 -0.34 -6.11
N THR A 92 17.51 0.54 -5.85
CA THR A 92 17.45 1.90 -6.38
C THR A 92 18.64 2.74 -5.91
N GLU A 93 19.00 2.65 -4.63
CA GLU A 93 20.17 3.32 -4.08
C GLU A 93 21.47 2.83 -4.76
N LEU A 94 21.67 1.51 -4.82
CA LEU A 94 22.84 0.90 -5.46
C LEU A 94 22.95 1.27 -6.95
N SER A 95 21.82 1.28 -7.67
CA SER A 95 21.73 1.67 -9.08
C SER A 95 22.16 3.14 -9.27
N GLY A 96 21.75 4.02 -8.35
CA GLY A 96 22.17 5.42 -8.32
C GLY A 96 23.67 5.59 -8.03
N GLN A 97 24.19 4.88 -7.03
CA GLN A 97 25.62 4.90 -6.69
C GLN A 97 26.49 4.40 -7.86
N PHE A 98 26.09 3.29 -8.48
CA PHE A 98 26.74 2.73 -9.66
C PHE A 98 26.72 3.71 -10.83
N SER A 99 25.55 4.27 -11.16
CA SER A 99 25.40 5.26 -12.24
C SER A 99 26.30 6.48 -12.05
N ASN A 100 26.38 7.01 -10.83
CA ASN A 100 27.24 8.15 -10.52
C ASN A 100 28.72 7.81 -10.71
N LEU A 101 29.13 6.60 -10.34
CA LEU A 101 30.51 6.15 -10.47
C LEU A 101 30.88 5.88 -11.94
N VAL A 102 29.97 5.33 -12.75
CA VAL A 102 30.13 5.17 -14.21
C VAL A 102 30.39 6.50 -14.91
N VAL A 103 29.62 7.54 -14.56
CA VAL A 103 29.80 8.89 -15.11
C VAL A 103 31.12 9.50 -14.63
N LYS A 104 31.41 9.41 -13.32
CA LYS A 104 32.62 10.00 -12.73
C LYS A 104 33.92 9.40 -13.29
N LEU A 105 33.88 8.11 -13.62
CA LEU A 105 35.03 7.39 -14.17
C LEU A 105 35.11 7.45 -15.70
N ASP A 106 34.15 8.12 -16.36
CA ASP A 106 34.08 8.29 -17.81
C ASP A 106 34.08 6.94 -18.57
N VAL A 107 33.32 5.97 -18.05
CA VAL A 107 33.16 4.63 -18.64
C VAL A 107 31.76 4.40 -19.23
N SER A 108 31.07 5.48 -19.59
CA SER A 108 29.70 5.41 -20.12
C SER A 108 29.62 4.85 -21.54
N GLU A 109 30.72 4.92 -22.31
CA GLU A 109 30.81 4.38 -23.68
C GLU A 109 31.36 2.95 -23.74
N THR A 110 31.49 2.27 -22.59
CA THR A 110 31.99 0.88 -22.51
C THR A 110 30.86 -0.10 -22.22
N ASP A 111 31.19 -1.39 -22.11
CA ASP A 111 30.25 -2.43 -21.68
C ASP A 111 29.68 -2.18 -20.27
N ILE A 112 30.41 -1.49 -19.39
CA ILE A 112 29.92 -1.01 -18.08
C ILE A 112 28.80 0.02 -18.26
N GLY A 113 28.91 0.92 -19.25
CA GLY A 113 27.83 1.85 -19.60
C GLY A 113 26.60 1.13 -20.14
N GLU A 114 26.78 0.09 -20.95
CA GLU A 114 25.69 -0.81 -21.38
C GLU A 114 25.03 -1.48 -20.16
N PHE A 115 25.82 -2.01 -19.22
CA PHE A 115 25.32 -2.60 -17.98
C PHE A 115 24.50 -1.59 -17.16
N GLN A 116 24.99 -0.35 -17.01
CA GLN A 116 24.28 0.73 -16.32
C GLN A 116 22.88 0.99 -16.94
N GLN A 117 22.81 1.08 -18.27
CA GLN A 117 21.54 1.29 -18.97
C GLN A 117 20.57 0.13 -18.72
N LYS A 118 21.07 -1.11 -18.78
CA LYS A 118 20.27 -2.31 -18.52
C LYS A 118 19.82 -2.40 -17.06
N THR A 119 20.65 -2.05 -16.09
CA THR A 119 20.30 -1.99 -14.66
C THR A 119 19.17 -1.00 -14.40
N ARG A 120 19.20 0.18 -15.03
CA ARG A 120 18.08 1.13 -14.95
C ARG A 120 16.77 0.55 -15.49
N ALA A 121 16.82 -0.09 -16.65
CA ALA A 121 15.65 -0.73 -17.22
C ALA A 121 15.18 -1.94 -16.39
N ASN A 122 16.10 -2.65 -15.73
CA ASN A 122 15.78 -3.72 -14.78
C ASN A 122 15.06 -3.18 -13.55
N GLN A 123 15.48 -2.02 -13.02
CA GLN A 123 14.80 -1.34 -11.91
C GLN A 123 13.33 -1.05 -12.26
N GLU A 124 13.07 -0.52 -13.46
CA GLU A 124 11.71 -0.24 -13.95
C GLU A 124 10.87 -1.52 -14.02
N SER A 125 11.42 -2.60 -14.59
CA SER A 125 10.74 -3.89 -14.67
C SER A 125 10.47 -4.53 -13.31
N LEU A 126 11.41 -4.45 -12.36
CA LEU A 126 11.25 -5.00 -11.00
C LEU A 126 10.26 -4.17 -10.17
N THR A 127 10.22 -2.85 -10.36
CA THR A 127 9.20 -1.97 -9.78
C THR A 127 7.81 -2.34 -10.30
N ALA A 128 7.69 -2.54 -11.62
CA ALA A 128 6.45 -2.98 -12.23
C ALA A 128 6.03 -4.36 -11.73
N LEU A 129 6.96 -5.32 -11.61
CA LEU A 129 6.67 -6.64 -11.06
C LEU A 129 6.05 -6.55 -9.66
N LEU A 130 6.66 -5.77 -8.75
CA LEU A 130 6.16 -5.62 -7.37
C LEU A 130 4.73 -5.06 -7.35
N ASN A 131 4.50 -3.97 -8.09
CA ASN A 131 3.20 -3.29 -8.11
C ASN A 131 2.12 -4.16 -8.78
N ASP A 132 2.47 -4.78 -9.92
CA ASP A 132 1.55 -5.61 -10.68
C ASP A 132 1.20 -6.90 -9.90
N SER A 133 2.15 -7.49 -9.16
CA SER A 133 1.89 -8.65 -8.29
C SER A 133 0.92 -8.34 -7.15
N ARG A 134 1.09 -7.19 -6.48
CA ARG A 134 0.15 -6.74 -5.44
C ARG A 134 -1.25 -6.55 -6.00
N ARG A 135 -1.34 -5.90 -7.16
CA ARG A 135 -2.62 -5.66 -7.81
C ARG A 135 -3.29 -6.97 -8.22
N PHE A 136 -2.50 -7.92 -8.71
CA PHE A 136 -3.00 -9.24 -9.09
C PHE A 136 -3.59 -9.97 -7.87
N ASP A 137 -2.91 -9.94 -6.72
CA ASP A 137 -3.45 -10.49 -5.46
C ASP A 137 -4.74 -9.79 -4.99
N GLU A 138 -4.82 -8.47 -5.16
CA GLU A 138 -6.04 -7.71 -4.87
C GLU A 138 -7.20 -8.13 -5.76
N LEU A 139 -6.96 -8.32 -7.06
CA LEU A 139 -7.98 -8.79 -8.01
C LEU A 139 -8.46 -10.20 -7.67
N GLN A 140 -7.54 -11.12 -7.34
CA GLN A 140 -7.90 -12.47 -6.88
C GLN A 140 -8.80 -12.43 -5.64
N ARG A 141 -8.50 -11.52 -4.71
CA ARG A 141 -9.33 -11.36 -3.51
C ARG A 141 -10.70 -10.77 -3.83
N LEU A 142 -10.76 -9.76 -4.71
CA LEU A 142 -12.02 -9.14 -5.13
C LEU A 142 -12.93 -10.15 -5.85
N GLU A 143 -12.37 -11.02 -6.69
CA GLU A 143 -13.14 -12.07 -7.38
C GLU A 143 -13.87 -13.00 -6.39
N ILE A 144 -13.21 -13.37 -5.28
CA ILE A 144 -13.81 -14.19 -4.21
C ILE A 144 -14.92 -13.43 -3.48
N GLU A 145 -14.78 -12.12 -3.30
CA GLU A 145 -15.73 -11.29 -2.56
C GLU A 145 -17.01 -10.96 -3.36
N VAL A 146 -17.00 -11.09 -4.70
CA VAL A 146 -18.05 -10.61 -5.62
C VAL A 146 -18.77 -11.78 -6.34
N GLU A 147 -19.03 -12.89 -5.66
CA GLU A 147 -19.60 -14.09 -6.28
C GLU A 147 -21.02 -13.90 -6.89
N ASP A 148 -21.76 -12.85 -6.50
CA ASP A 148 -23.16 -12.64 -6.88
C ASP A 148 -23.42 -11.46 -7.86
N ASP A 149 -22.39 -10.69 -8.25
CA ASP A 149 -22.54 -9.55 -9.18
C ASP A 149 -21.78 -9.81 -10.50
N ASP A 150 -22.52 -10.27 -11.51
CA ASP A 150 -21.99 -10.56 -12.86
C ASP A 150 -21.26 -9.37 -13.51
N GLY A 151 -21.71 -8.15 -13.26
CA GLY A 151 -21.10 -6.95 -13.82
C GLY A 151 -19.72 -6.70 -13.21
N GLN A 152 -19.64 -6.75 -11.88
CA GLN A 152 -18.36 -6.61 -11.16
C GLN A 152 -17.41 -7.79 -11.42
N ARG A 153 -17.91 -9.03 -11.53
CA ARG A 153 -17.08 -10.19 -11.92
C ARG A 153 -16.45 -10.02 -13.29
N MET A 154 -17.22 -9.54 -14.27
CA MET A 154 -16.70 -9.29 -15.61
C MET A 154 -15.67 -8.16 -15.63
N ALA A 155 -15.89 -7.11 -14.84
CA ALA A 155 -14.95 -6.01 -14.62
C ALA A 155 -13.60 -6.50 -14.04
N ILE A 156 -13.65 -7.34 -13.01
CA ILE A 156 -12.46 -7.95 -12.39
C ILE A 156 -11.73 -8.86 -13.38
N ALA A 157 -12.47 -9.69 -14.13
CA ALA A 157 -11.91 -10.57 -15.15
C ALA A 157 -11.19 -9.78 -16.26
N TYR A 158 -11.78 -8.67 -16.71
CA TYR A 158 -11.21 -7.81 -17.74
C TYR A 158 -9.93 -7.11 -17.28
N GLU A 159 -9.94 -6.56 -16.05
CA GLU A 159 -8.74 -5.95 -15.49
C GLU A 159 -7.63 -6.98 -15.27
N GLY A 160 -7.99 -8.16 -14.77
CA GLY A 160 -7.05 -9.26 -14.59
C GLY A 160 -6.38 -9.66 -15.90
N GLU A 161 -7.13 -9.71 -17.01
CA GLU A 161 -6.57 -10.00 -18.33
C GLU A 161 -5.59 -8.92 -18.80
N ALA A 162 -5.91 -7.65 -18.63
CA ALA A 162 -5.00 -6.57 -18.99
C ALA A 162 -3.75 -6.54 -18.12
N LEU A 163 -3.91 -6.78 -16.83
CA LEU A 163 -2.79 -6.86 -15.88
C LEU A 163 -1.88 -8.03 -16.23
N ARG A 164 -2.43 -9.20 -16.55
CA ARG A 164 -1.70 -10.37 -17.03
C ARG A 164 -0.89 -10.07 -18.29
N GLN A 165 -1.53 -9.47 -19.31
CA GLN A 165 -0.83 -9.08 -20.54
C GLN A 165 0.31 -8.08 -20.26
N LYS A 166 0.09 -7.13 -19.35
CA LYS A 166 1.12 -6.18 -18.90
C LYS A 166 2.26 -6.90 -18.19
N MET A 167 1.97 -7.83 -17.28
CA MET A 167 2.99 -8.63 -16.57
C MET A 167 3.83 -9.46 -17.54
N GLN A 168 3.21 -10.12 -18.52
CA GLN A 168 3.93 -10.87 -19.57
C GLN A 168 4.82 -9.96 -20.43
N LYS A 169 4.31 -8.80 -20.84
CA LYS A 169 5.10 -7.82 -21.59
C LYS A 169 6.31 -7.34 -20.80
N THR A 170 6.12 -7.05 -19.51
CA THR A 170 7.19 -6.62 -18.60
C THR A 170 8.23 -7.73 -18.42
N PHE A 171 7.79 -8.97 -18.21
CA PHE A 171 8.66 -10.14 -18.10
C PHE A 171 9.48 -10.36 -19.38
N SER A 172 8.83 -10.32 -20.55
CA SER A 172 9.50 -10.47 -21.83
C SER A 172 10.61 -9.44 -22.01
N ALA A 173 10.33 -8.17 -21.71
CA ALA A 173 11.34 -7.10 -21.76
C ALA A 173 12.46 -7.28 -20.73
N TYR A 174 12.18 -7.84 -19.55
CA TYR A 174 13.19 -8.14 -18.53
C TYR A 174 14.11 -9.28 -19.00
N ARG A 175 13.53 -10.40 -19.45
CA ARG A 175 14.25 -11.58 -19.95
C ARG A 175 15.12 -11.26 -21.16
N GLU A 176 14.66 -10.42 -22.09
CA GLU A 176 15.45 -10.00 -23.26
C GLU A 176 16.79 -9.34 -22.89
N ARG A 177 16.93 -8.80 -21.67
CA ARG A 177 18.17 -8.16 -21.21
C ARG A 177 19.16 -9.16 -20.64
N GLU A 178 18.73 -10.37 -20.30
CA GLU A 178 19.55 -11.37 -19.61
C GLU A 178 20.85 -11.71 -20.34
N PRO A 179 20.85 -11.99 -21.66
CA PRO A 179 22.09 -12.35 -22.35
C PRO A 179 23.14 -11.22 -22.31
N ALA A 180 22.70 -9.96 -22.38
CA ALA A 180 23.61 -8.82 -22.33
C ALA A 180 24.16 -8.60 -20.92
N VAL A 181 23.29 -8.58 -19.91
CA VAL A 181 23.68 -8.36 -18.50
C VAL A 181 24.63 -9.46 -18.03
N THR A 182 24.32 -10.71 -18.31
CA THR A 182 25.15 -11.85 -17.90
C THR A 182 26.49 -11.88 -18.64
N ARG A 183 26.52 -11.63 -19.95
CA ARG A 183 27.76 -11.52 -20.72
C ARG A 183 28.70 -10.45 -20.16
N ILE A 184 28.18 -9.25 -19.89
CA ILE A 184 28.99 -8.14 -19.37
C ILE A 184 29.52 -8.50 -17.98
N ALA A 185 28.66 -8.96 -17.08
CA ALA A 185 29.07 -9.36 -15.73
C ALA A 185 30.13 -10.47 -15.71
N GLN A 186 30.02 -11.45 -16.61
CA GLN A 186 31.00 -12.51 -16.77
C GLN A 186 32.37 -12.01 -17.25
N ASN A 187 32.42 -10.96 -18.09
CA ASN A 187 33.69 -10.35 -18.50
C ASN A 187 34.49 -9.77 -17.32
N TYR A 188 33.81 -9.47 -16.21
CA TYR A 188 34.38 -8.91 -14.98
C TYR A 188 34.41 -9.92 -13.82
N ASP A 189 34.23 -11.21 -14.09
CA ASP A 189 34.21 -12.29 -13.09
C ASP A 189 33.15 -12.10 -11.98
N VAL A 190 32.06 -11.39 -12.27
CA VAL A 190 30.94 -11.17 -11.34
C VAL A 190 29.98 -12.37 -11.34
N ASN A 191 29.47 -12.75 -10.16
CA ASN A 191 28.54 -13.87 -10.04
C ASN A 191 27.16 -13.52 -10.63
N THR A 192 26.80 -14.16 -11.75
CA THR A 192 25.52 -13.92 -12.43
C THR A 192 24.37 -14.81 -11.96
N THR A 193 24.63 -15.78 -11.06
CA THR A 193 23.61 -16.75 -10.61
C THR A 193 22.36 -16.07 -10.03
N PRO A 194 22.47 -15.09 -9.10
CA PRO A 194 21.29 -14.44 -8.53
C PRO A 194 20.43 -13.72 -9.56
N TYR A 195 21.05 -13.18 -10.61
CA TYR A 195 20.34 -12.51 -11.69
C TYR A 195 19.58 -13.52 -12.58
N ARG A 196 20.16 -14.70 -12.87
CA ARG A 196 19.43 -15.76 -13.61
C ARG A 196 18.25 -16.28 -12.80
N GLU A 197 18.46 -16.54 -11.50
CA GLU A 197 17.38 -16.92 -10.59
C GLU A 197 16.28 -15.85 -10.55
N SER A 198 16.64 -14.56 -10.62
CA SER A 198 15.65 -13.48 -10.71
C SER A 198 14.76 -13.57 -11.94
N VAL A 199 15.31 -13.99 -13.09
CA VAL A 199 14.54 -14.19 -14.34
C VAL A 199 13.58 -15.36 -14.18
N GLU A 200 14.01 -16.44 -13.54
CA GLU A 200 13.16 -17.60 -13.23
C GLU A 200 12.02 -17.23 -12.26
N HIS A 201 12.33 -16.52 -11.17
CA HIS A 201 11.32 -16.06 -10.22
C HIS A 201 10.33 -15.07 -10.85
N PHE A 202 10.79 -14.18 -11.73
CA PHE A 202 9.91 -13.30 -12.50
C PHE A 202 8.97 -14.14 -13.39
N ALA A 203 9.51 -15.13 -14.11
CA ALA A 203 8.72 -16.01 -14.96
C ALA A 203 7.60 -16.70 -14.17
N GLU A 204 7.93 -17.29 -13.01
CA GLU A 204 6.93 -17.94 -12.17
C GLU A 204 5.81 -17.01 -11.69
N VAL A 205 6.13 -15.74 -11.41
CA VAL A 205 5.12 -14.74 -11.03
C VAL A 205 4.23 -14.36 -12.21
N ALA A 206 4.81 -14.21 -13.41
CA ALA A 206 4.04 -13.94 -14.63
C ALA A 206 3.16 -15.14 -15.04
N ASP A 207 3.69 -16.37 -14.94
CA ASP A 207 3.00 -17.60 -15.26
C ASP A 207 1.84 -17.89 -14.28
N ALA A 208 2.01 -17.56 -12.99
CA ALA A 208 0.93 -17.64 -12.01
C ALA A 208 -0.28 -16.75 -12.39
N ALA A 209 -0.06 -15.66 -13.12
CA ALA A 209 -1.13 -14.83 -13.65
C ALA A 209 -1.80 -15.46 -14.89
N ASP A 210 -1.06 -16.26 -15.67
CA ASP A 210 -1.59 -17.01 -16.81
C ASP A 210 -2.49 -18.18 -16.38
N ASP A 211 -2.07 -18.94 -15.37
CA ASP A 211 -2.83 -20.08 -14.79
C ASP A 211 -4.19 -19.68 -14.21
N TRP A 212 -4.34 -18.42 -13.78
CA TRP A 212 -5.60 -17.89 -13.27
C TRP A 212 -6.64 -17.75 -14.41
N ARG A 213 -6.24 -17.35 -15.62
CA ARG A 213 -7.15 -17.19 -16.76
C ARG A 213 -7.72 -18.52 -17.26
N GLU A 214 -6.92 -19.58 -17.30
CA GLU A 214 -7.40 -20.91 -17.69
C GLU A 214 -8.53 -21.41 -16.80
N LYS A 215 -8.58 -20.94 -15.55
CA LYS A 215 -9.63 -21.27 -14.58
C LYS A 215 -10.85 -20.33 -14.68
N THR A 216 -10.65 -19.07 -15.08
CA THR A 216 -11.70 -18.03 -15.06
C THR A 216 -12.38 -17.78 -16.42
N GLY A 217 -11.78 -18.19 -17.55
CA GLY A 217 -12.46 -18.33 -18.85
C GLY A 217 -12.98 -17.03 -19.51
N GLY A 218 -12.29 -16.54 -20.54
CA GLY A 218 -12.84 -15.51 -21.43
C GLY A 218 -11.85 -14.99 -22.45
N ASP A 219 -12.17 -15.11 -23.74
CA ASP A 219 -11.49 -14.40 -24.83
C ASP A 219 -12.18 -13.05 -25.01
N THR A 220 -11.53 -11.95 -24.63
CA THR A 220 -12.14 -10.63 -24.77
C THR A 220 -11.94 -10.08 -26.19
N PRO A 221 -13.01 -9.82 -26.96
CA PRO A 221 -12.89 -9.23 -28.28
C PRO A 221 -12.43 -7.76 -28.21
N LEU A 222 -11.74 -7.31 -29.28
CA LEU A 222 -11.39 -5.90 -29.50
C LEU A 222 -12.66 -5.06 -29.58
N SER A 223 -12.83 -4.15 -28.62
CA SER A 223 -14.04 -3.34 -28.46
C SER A 223 -13.95 -1.98 -29.17
N PRO A 224 -15.07 -1.46 -29.70
CA PRO A 224 -15.14 -0.13 -30.35
C PRO A 224 -15.07 1.04 -29.36
N LEU A 225 -15.06 0.79 -28.04
CA LEU A 225 -14.91 1.82 -27.02
C LEU A 225 -13.42 2.17 -26.83
N SER A 226 -13.06 3.42 -27.09
CA SER A 226 -11.69 3.91 -26.90
C SER A 226 -11.51 4.57 -25.53
N ILE A 227 -10.27 4.64 -25.04
CA ILE A 227 -9.91 5.35 -23.82
C ILE A 227 -8.48 5.94 -23.91
N GLY A 228 -8.34 7.14 -23.37
CA GLY A 228 -7.11 7.89 -23.19
C GLY A 228 -7.11 8.59 -21.83
N LEU A 229 -5.91 8.82 -21.30
CA LEU A 229 -5.68 9.48 -20.01
C LEU A 229 -4.82 10.73 -20.23
N THR A 230 -5.18 11.85 -19.60
CA THR A 230 -4.35 13.07 -19.65
C THR A 230 -4.49 13.89 -18.36
N PRO A 231 -3.39 14.15 -17.63
CA PRO A 231 -2.05 13.55 -17.77
C PRO A 231 -2.04 12.06 -17.40
N THR A 232 -0.92 11.37 -17.60
CA THR A 232 -0.73 9.96 -17.16
C THR A 232 -0.07 9.85 -15.80
N GLU A 233 0.20 10.98 -15.14
CA GLU A 233 0.80 11.06 -13.81
C GLU A 233 0.13 12.20 -13.04
N GLY A 234 -0.03 12.04 -11.72
CA GLY A 234 -0.62 13.07 -10.88
C GLY A 234 -0.31 12.91 -9.40
N TYR A 235 -0.32 14.02 -8.67
CA TYR A 235 -0.21 14.06 -7.22
C TYR A 235 -1.58 14.09 -6.56
N TYR A 236 -1.62 13.90 -5.23
CA TYR A 236 -2.85 14.06 -4.46
C TYR A 236 -3.58 15.38 -4.77
N GLY A 237 -4.82 15.26 -5.18
CA GLY A 237 -5.74 16.34 -5.54
C GLY A 237 -5.69 16.77 -7.00
N ASP A 238 -4.76 16.26 -7.81
CA ASP A 238 -4.72 16.52 -9.26
C ASP A 238 -5.87 15.81 -9.98
N GLU A 239 -6.24 16.32 -11.15
CA GLU A 239 -7.26 15.72 -12.01
C GLU A 239 -6.61 15.00 -13.20
N ILE A 240 -7.00 13.75 -13.39
CA ILE A 240 -6.71 12.93 -14.55
C ILE A 240 -7.95 12.91 -15.42
N TRP A 241 -7.87 13.45 -16.63
CA TRP A 241 -8.97 13.37 -17.59
C TRP A 241 -8.98 11.99 -18.23
N ILE A 242 -10.08 11.27 -18.03
CA ILE A 242 -10.36 9.97 -18.62
C ILE A 242 -11.35 10.19 -19.74
N ALA A 243 -10.92 10.04 -20.98
CA ALA A 243 -11.74 10.40 -22.14
C ALA A 243 -11.59 9.40 -23.28
N GLY A 244 -12.61 9.33 -24.14
CA GLY A 244 -12.61 8.42 -25.27
C GLY A 244 -13.81 8.60 -26.17
N THR A 245 -13.96 7.67 -27.10
CA THR A 245 -15.02 7.69 -28.11
C THR A 245 -15.65 6.30 -28.26
N CYS A 246 -16.91 6.26 -28.65
CA CYS A 246 -17.62 5.04 -29.03
C CYS A 246 -18.36 5.28 -30.35
N ALA A 247 -17.86 4.70 -31.44
CA ALA A 247 -18.33 5.02 -32.79
C ALA A 247 -19.78 4.56 -33.10
N ASP A 248 -20.28 3.55 -32.35
CA ASP A 248 -21.55 2.88 -32.63
C ASP A 248 -22.62 3.08 -31.52
N ALA A 249 -22.32 3.89 -30.50
CA ALA A 249 -23.23 4.11 -29.37
C ALA A 249 -24.12 5.35 -29.56
N LEU A 250 -25.33 5.31 -28.99
CA LEU A 250 -26.27 6.41 -29.06
C LEU A 250 -25.84 7.56 -28.13
N PRO A 251 -26.09 8.83 -28.51
CA PRO A 251 -25.90 9.95 -27.60
C PRO A 251 -26.73 9.78 -26.32
N GLY A 252 -26.13 10.10 -25.18
CA GLY A 252 -26.73 9.92 -23.85
C GLY A 252 -26.56 8.52 -23.25
N THR A 253 -25.95 7.57 -23.97
CA THR A 253 -25.54 6.28 -23.38
C THR A 253 -24.56 6.54 -22.21
N PRO A 254 -24.80 5.96 -21.02
CA PRO A 254 -23.91 6.10 -19.89
C PRO A 254 -22.60 5.35 -20.14
N VAL A 255 -21.50 5.97 -19.72
CA VAL A 255 -20.17 5.37 -19.72
C VAL A 255 -19.73 5.29 -18.26
N GLU A 256 -19.49 4.09 -17.77
CA GLU A 256 -19.01 3.87 -16.41
C GLU A 256 -17.48 3.80 -16.43
N ILE A 257 -16.82 4.57 -15.58
CA ILE A 257 -15.37 4.62 -15.48
C ILE A 257 -14.94 3.86 -14.24
N TYR A 258 -14.04 2.91 -14.43
CA TYR A 258 -13.46 2.11 -13.36
C TYR A 258 -12.00 2.51 -13.16
N VAL A 259 -11.62 2.69 -11.91
CA VAL A 259 -10.23 2.81 -11.48
C VAL A 259 -9.98 1.69 -10.48
N ASP A 260 -9.00 0.83 -10.76
CA ASP A 260 -8.70 -0.35 -9.95
C ASP A 260 -9.96 -1.18 -9.62
N SER A 261 -10.75 -1.52 -10.64
CA SER A 261 -11.99 -2.32 -10.57
C SER A 261 -13.07 -1.74 -9.66
N ARG A 262 -12.94 -0.49 -9.23
CA ARG A 262 -13.97 0.24 -8.49
C ARG A 262 -14.59 1.29 -9.39
N LEU A 263 -15.91 1.38 -9.36
CA LEU A 263 -16.63 2.43 -10.07
C LEU A 263 -16.17 3.79 -9.54
N ALA A 264 -15.45 4.53 -10.37
CA ALA A 264 -14.91 5.84 -10.05
C ALA A 264 -15.90 6.96 -10.38
N GLY A 265 -16.80 6.73 -11.34
CA GLY A 265 -17.87 7.64 -11.71
C GLY A 265 -18.41 7.36 -13.10
N ASN A 266 -19.37 8.18 -13.53
CA ASN A 266 -20.07 7.99 -14.79
C ASN A 266 -19.92 9.24 -15.66
N ALA A 267 -19.72 9.03 -16.95
CA ALA A 267 -19.85 10.02 -18.01
C ALA A 267 -21.03 9.66 -18.92
N THR A 268 -21.35 10.54 -19.86
CA THR A 268 -22.38 10.30 -20.88
C THR A 268 -21.80 10.62 -22.24
N LEU A 269 -22.08 9.78 -23.22
CA LEU A 269 -21.67 10.04 -24.60
C LEU A 269 -22.40 11.26 -25.15
N ASP A 270 -21.67 12.16 -25.79
CA ASP A 270 -22.24 13.31 -26.48
C ASP A 270 -22.75 12.93 -27.89
N SER A 271 -23.19 13.93 -28.66
CA SER A 271 -23.70 13.73 -30.02
C SER A 271 -22.66 13.25 -31.03
N GLU A 272 -21.37 13.39 -30.71
CA GLU A 272 -20.24 12.93 -31.54
C GLU A 272 -19.70 11.57 -31.06
N GLY A 273 -20.33 10.98 -30.03
CA GLY A 273 -19.90 9.73 -29.43
C GLY A 273 -18.65 9.88 -28.57
N TRP A 274 -18.36 11.08 -28.07
CA TRP A 274 -17.25 11.36 -27.17
C TRP A 274 -17.71 11.38 -25.71
N TYR A 275 -16.83 10.96 -24.80
CA TYR A 275 -17.04 11.07 -23.35
C TYR A 275 -15.77 11.58 -22.67
N ALA A 276 -15.94 12.25 -21.54
CA ALA A 276 -14.86 12.65 -20.67
C ALA A 276 -15.30 12.68 -19.21
N TYR A 277 -14.40 12.26 -18.34
CA TYR A 277 -14.59 12.24 -16.90
C TYR A 277 -13.34 12.78 -16.19
N PRO A 278 -13.46 13.85 -15.38
CA PRO A 278 -12.35 14.32 -14.55
C PRO A 278 -12.25 13.46 -13.29
N TYR A 279 -11.22 12.62 -13.22
CA TYR A 279 -10.95 11.81 -12.04
C TYR A 279 -9.96 12.53 -11.12
N ARG A 280 -10.36 12.79 -9.88
CA ARG A 280 -9.50 13.44 -8.89
C ARG A 280 -8.70 12.42 -8.09
N VAL A 281 -7.37 12.51 -8.16
CA VAL A 281 -6.45 11.68 -7.36
C VAL A 281 -6.69 11.96 -5.88
N GLY A 282 -7.15 10.96 -5.13
CA GLY A 282 -7.56 11.14 -3.74
C GLY A 282 -7.12 9.96 -2.85
N ARG A 283 -8.08 9.13 -2.46
CA ARG A 283 -7.85 7.92 -1.67
C ARG A 283 -7.45 6.73 -2.55
N LEU A 284 -6.17 6.70 -2.94
CA LEU A 284 -5.53 5.62 -3.68
C LEU A 284 -4.05 5.56 -3.28
N LEU A 285 -3.41 4.39 -3.33
CA LEU A 285 -2.00 4.25 -2.93
C LEU A 285 -1.07 4.93 -3.94
N ALA A 286 0.17 5.26 -3.57
CA ALA A 286 1.14 5.72 -4.57
C ALA A 286 1.52 4.54 -5.51
N GLY A 287 1.68 4.81 -6.80
CA GLY A 287 2.02 3.80 -7.80
C GLY A 287 1.11 3.81 -9.04
N PRO A 288 1.21 2.79 -9.89
CA PRO A 288 0.38 2.66 -11.09
C PRO A 288 -1.05 2.22 -10.75
N HIS A 289 -2.04 2.81 -11.42
CA HIS A 289 -3.47 2.51 -11.30
C HIS A 289 -4.07 2.19 -12.65
N LEU A 290 -4.91 1.17 -12.71
CA LEU A 290 -5.54 0.71 -13.94
C LEU A 290 -6.88 1.41 -14.14
N VAL A 291 -7.15 1.80 -15.39
CA VAL A 291 -8.36 2.51 -15.77
C VAL A 291 -8.95 1.87 -17.02
N TYR A 292 -10.25 1.64 -16.98
CA TYR A 292 -11.05 1.30 -18.14
C TYR A 292 -12.43 1.90 -18.03
N ALA A 293 -13.13 1.94 -19.16
CA ALA A 293 -14.49 2.40 -19.25
C ALA A 293 -15.38 1.29 -19.80
N THR A 294 -16.65 1.30 -19.41
CA THR A 294 -17.67 0.43 -19.99
C THR A 294 -18.83 1.27 -20.52
N ALA A 295 -19.45 0.81 -21.60
CA ALA A 295 -20.68 1.38 -22.15
C ALA A 295 -21.59 0.21 -22.54
N ASP A 296 -22.66 0.00 -21.78
CA ASP A 296 -23.48 -1.21 -21.85
C ASP A 296 -22.61 -2.48 -21.74
N ASN A 297 -22.48 -3.26 -22.82
CA ASN A 297 -21.67 -4.49 -22.86
C ASN A 297 -20.29 -4.30 -23.51
N LEU A 298 -19.91 -3.05 -23.82
CA LEU A 298 -18.64 -2.71 -24.46
C LEU A 298 -17.62 -2.29 -23.41
N TYR A 299 -16.38 -2.79 -23.54
CA TYR A 299 -15.28 -2.49 -22.62
C TYR A 299 -14.19 -1.72 -23.35
N SER A 300 -13.65 -0.65 -22.81
CA SER A 300 -12.48 -0.01 -23.41
C SER A 300 -11.24 -0.87 -23.21
N GLY A 301 -10.17 -0.63 -23.96
CA GLY A 301 -8.84 -1.09 -23.54
C GLY A 301 -8.48 -0.62 -22.12
N VAL A 302 -7.51 -1.26 -21.47
CA VAL A 302 -7.03 -0.79 -20.15
C VAL A 302 -5.87 0.19 -20.34
N ARG A 303 -5.91 1.28 -19.57
CA ARG A 303 -4.85 2.29 -19.49
C ARG A 303 -4.33 2.37 -18.07
N THR A 304 -3.17 3.00 -17.92
CA THR A 304 -2.53 3.18 -16.62
C THR A 304 -2.17 4.64 -16.42
N PHE A 305 -2.50 5.20 -15.26
CA PHE A 305 -1.86 6.43 -14.77
C PHE A 305 -1.07 6.12 -13.50
N THR A 306 -0.10 6.96 -13.16
CA THR A 306 0.72 6.80 -11.95
C THR A 306 0.40 7.89 -10.93
N ALA A 307 0.02 7.50 -9.73
CA ALA A 307 -0.11 8.39 -8.59
C ALA A 307 1.24 8.58 -7.91
N LEU A 308 1.73 9.82 -7.89
CA LEU A 308 3.04 10.15 -7.35
C LEU A 308 2.96 10.42 -5.84
N PRO A 309 3.93 9.93 -5.04
CA PRO A 309 3.95 10.16 -3.61
C PRO A 309 4.17 11.64 -3.30
N GLY A 310 3.41 12.18 -2.34
CA GLY A 310 3.54 13.56 -1.85
C GLY A 310 3.96 13.64 -0.39
N ASN A 311 4.85 14.58 -0.06
CA ASN A 311 5.19 14.87 1.33
C ASN A 311 4.06 15.60 2.03
N THR A 312 3.82 15.23 3.29
CA THR A 312 2.77 15.84 4.11
C THR A 312 3.34 16.67 5.25
N THR A 313 2.58 17.68 5.68
CA THR A 313 2.86 18.50 6.85
C THR A 313 1.72 18.31 7.84
N LEU A 314 2.06 17.82 9.04
CA LEU A 314 1.12 17.56 10.13
C LEU A 314 1.42 18.49 11.31
N THR A 315 0.43 19.22 11.80
CA THR A 315 0.58 20.15 12.93
C THR A 315 -0.25 19.70 14.13
N LEU A 316 0.19 20.04 15.34
CA LEU A 316 -0.53 19.75 16.58
C LEU A 316 -0.50 20.95 17.53
N ALA A 317 -1.69 21.35 17.99
CA ALA A 317 -1.93 22.34 19.02
C ALA A 317 -2.77 21.72 20.16
N LEU A 318 -2.40 22.05 21.39
CA LEU A 318 -3.07 21.58 22.61
C LEU A 318 -3.74 22.75 23.33
N ALA A 319 -4.98 22.56 23.77
CA ALA A 319 -5.69 23.51 24.62
C ALA A 319 -6.34 22.78 25.80
N GLU A 320 -6.21 23.32 27.00
CA GLU A 320 -6.90 22.80 28.19
C GLU A 320 -8.40 23.11 28.07
N VAL A 321 -9.24 22.08 28.08
CA VAL A 321 -10.71 22.23 28.08
C VAL A 321 -11.22 22.25 29.51
N ASN A 322 -10.72 21.33 30.33
CA ASN A 322 -10.96 21.28 31.77
C ASN A 322 -9.74 20.63 32.46
N ARG A 323 -9.83 20.35 33.78
CA ARG A 323 -8.71 19.84 34.59
C ARG A 323 -8.11 18.50 34.15
N THR A 324 -8.86 17.72 33.39
CA THR A 324 -8.48 16.38 32.92
C THR A 324 -8.59 16.23 31.40
N THR A 325 -9.37 17.07 30.72
CA THR A 325 -9.60 16.99 29.28
C THR A 325 -8.77 18.03 28.51
N VAL A 326 -8.07 17.56 27.50
CA VAL A 326 -7.26 18.37 26.57
C VAL A 326 -7.84 18.25 25.17
N ALA A 327 -8.10 19.39 24.54
CA ALA A 327 -8.42 19.49 23.12
C ALA A 327 -7.12 19.44 22.32
N CYS A 328 -7.02 18.44 21.46
CA CYS A 328 -5.95 18.27 20.48
C CYS A 328 -6.51 18.68 19.12
N THR A 329 -5.90 19.69 18.50
CA THR A 329 -6.31 20.19 17.18
C THR A 329 -5.11 20.28 16.27
N GLY A 330 -5.32 20.13 14.97
CA GLY A 330 -4.22 20.18 14.02
C GLY A 330 -4.69 20.21 12.58
N THR A 331 -3.72 20.30 11.68
CA THR A 331 -3.94 20.28 10.23
C THR A 331 -3.01 19.28 9.56
N LEU A 332 -3.53 18.54 8.58
CA LEU A 332 -2.77 17.73 7.65
C LEU A 332 -2.88 18.32 6.23
N LYS A 333 -1.72 18.63 5.64
CA LYS A 333 -1.64 19.20 4.29
C LYS A 333 -0.58 18.51 3.46
N THR A 334 -0.72 18.59 2.14
CA THR A 334 0.33 18.26 1.16
C THR A 334 0.53 19.46 0.24
N GLY A 335 1.71 20.10 0.36
CA GLY A 335 1.90 21.46 -0.15
C GLY A 335 0.83 22.41 0.37
N ASP A 336 0.09 23.05 -0.54
CA ASP A 336 -1.01 23.97 -0.21
C ASP A 336 -2.40 23.28 -0.11
N ARG A 337 -2.48 21.97 -0.35
CA ARG A 337 -3.74 21.23 -0.39
C ARG A 337 -4.05 20.59 0.96
N ALA A 338 -5.31 20.73 1.39
CA ALA A 338 -5.86 19.99 2.52
C ALA A 338 -6.01 18.51 2.17
N VAL A 339 -5.55 17.63 3.05
CA VAL A 339 -5.81 16.19 2.92
C VAL A 339 -7.11 15.88 3.64
N THR A 340 -8.14 15.46 2.91
CA THR A 340 -9.48 15.21 3.45
C THR A 340 -9.66 13.77 3.90
N ASP A 341 -10.50 13.56 4.92
CA ASP A 341 -10.87 12.24 5.46
C ASP A 341 -9.65 11.35 5.81
N ALA A 342 -8.49 11.92 6.11
CA ALA A 342 -7.29 11.17 6.45
C ALA A 342 -7.30 10.76 7.93
N PRO A 343 -7.01 9.49 8.24
CA PRO A 343 -6.91 9.03 9.63
C PRO A 343 -5.63 9.58 10.27
N VAL A 344 -5.79 10.25 11.41
CA VAL A 344 -4.70 10.79 12.23
C VAL A 344 -4.71 10.08 13.58
N LEU A 345 -3.55 9.63 14.02
CA LEU A 345 -3.37 8.99 15.32
C LEU A 345 -2.67 9.94 16.29
N LEU A 346 -3.25 10.14 17.47
CA LEU A 346 -2.64 10.88 18.57
C LEU A 346 -2.03 9.89 19.56
N ARG A 347 -0.69 9.90 19.64
CA ARG A 347 0.09 9.12 20.60
C ARG A 347 0.30 9.92 21.88
N VAL A 348 -0.21 9.39 22.98
CA VAL A 348 -0.04 9.93 24.34
C VAL A 348 0.93 9.04 25.11
N ASP A 349 1.96 9.65 25.71
CA ASP A 349 2.98 8.99 26.54
C ASP A 349 3.47 7.67 25.96
N THR A 350 3.83 7.73 24.66
CA THR A 350 4.34 6.66 23.79
C THR A 350 3.43 5.45 23.55
N THR A 351 2.41 5.24 24.37
CA THR A 351 1.67 3.97 24.45
C THR A 351 0.20 4.08 24.05
N THR A 352 -0.47 5.16 24.42
CA THR A 352 -1.91 5.31 24.19
C THR A 352 -2.14 5.94 22.83
N LEU A 353 -2.98 5.32 22.00
CA LEU A 353 -3.32 5.80 20.66
C LEU A 353 -4.80 6.19 20.62
N VAL A 354 -5.07 7.43 20.24
CA VAL A 354 -6.41 7.96 20.01
C VAL A 354 -6.55 8.29 18.53
N GLY A 355 -7.51 7.68 17.85
CA GLY A 355 -7.79 7.95 16.44
C GLY A 355 -8.73 9.14 16.24
N THR A 356 -8.47 9.92 15.21
CA THR A 356 -9.36 10.96 14.68
C THR A 356 -9.19 11.03 13.16
N GLU A 357 -10.03 11.80 12.48
CA GLU A 357 -9.97 11.98 11.03
C GLU A 357 -9.99 13.47 10.69
N THR A 358 -9.36 13.83 9.57
CA THR A 358 -9.40 15.19 9.05
C THR A 358 -10.71 15.47 8.34
N ASP A 359 -11.22 16.68 8.46
CA ASP A 359 -12.37 17.16 7.70
C ASP A 359 -12.00 17.60 6.26
N ASN A 360 -12.97 18.19 5.55
CA ASN A 360 -12.80 18.72 4.19
C ASN A 360 -11.74 19.85 4.09
N ASN A 361 -11.35 20.46 5.21
CA ASN A 361 -10.32 21.49 5.28
C ASN A 361 -8.96 20.93 5.72
N GLY A 362 -8.85 19.61 5.89
CA GLY A 362 -7.66 18.95 6.38
C GLY A 362 -7.40 19.23 7.86
N THR A 363 -8.42 19.67 8.60
CA THR A 363 -8.31 19.92 10.04
C THR A 363 -8.84 18.71 10.82
N TYR A 364 -8.20 18.38 11.93
CA TYR A 364 -8.67 17.33 12.81
C TYR A 364 -8.76 17.84 14.25
N ALA A 365 -9.66 17.24 15.01
CA ALA A 365 -9.85 17.55 16.43
C ALA A 365 -10.16 16.28 17.23
N ALA A 366 -9.66 16.22 18.45
CA ALA A 366 -9.99 15.17 19.41
C ALA A 366 -9.89 15.71 20.83
N ASN A 367 -10.83 15.31 21.69
CA ASN A 367 -10.74 15.59 23.13
C ASN A 367 -10.25 14.33 23.84
N ILE A 368 -9.15 14.45 24.57
CA ILE A 368 -8.52 13.34 25.30
C ILE A 368 -8.59 13.64 26.79
N THR A 369 -9.08 12.67 27.56
CA THR A 369 -9.03 12.72 29.03
C THR A 369 -7.73 12.10 29.51
N LEU A 370 -6.96 12.85 30.27
CA LEU A 370 -5.66 12.49 30.80
C LEU A 370 -5.69 12.47 32.34
N PRO A 371 -4.97 11.55 32.99
CA PRO A 371 -4.81 11.56 34.44
C PRO A 371 -4.05 12.81 34.88
N ALA A 372 -3.91 13.03 36.20
CA ALA A 372 -3.11 14.15 36.71
C ALA A 372 -1.62 13.91 36.43
N GLY A 373 -0.93 14.88 35.85
CA GLY A 373 0.49 14.74 35.56
C GLY A 373 0.94 15.50 34.33
N LYS A 374 2.17 15.25 33.92
CA LYS A 374 2.77 15.79 32.70
C LYS A 374 2.65 14.73 31.61
N HIS A 375 2.03 15.09 30.51
CA HIS A 375 1.75 14.20 29.38
C HIS A 375 2.39 14.73 28.11
N THR A 376 2.91 13.83 27.30
CA THR A 376 3.44 14.09 25.96
C THR A 376 2.45 13.60 24.91
N ILE A 377 2.18 14.43 23.90
CA ILE A 377 1.23 14.12 22.82
C ILE A 377 1.91 14.40 21.49
N LYS A 378 1.76 13.47 20.55
CA LYS A 378 2.28 13.56 19.19
C LYS A 378 1.22 13.05 18.21
N ALA A 379 0.95 13.79 17.15
CA ALA A 379 0.13 13.33 16.03
C ALA A 379 0.98 12.61 14.98
N GLU A 380 0.43 11.53 14.41
CA GLU A 380 1.03 10.66 13.40
C GLU A 380 0.02 10.42 12.27
N PHE A 381 0.51 10.48 11.03
CA PHE A 381 -0.23 10.13 9.83
C PHE A 381 0.53 9.04 9.07
N HIS A 382 -0.12 7.88 8.87
CA HIS A 382 0.49 6.69 8.27
C HIS A 382 0.13 6.47 6.79
N ALA A 383 -0.48 7.47 6.15
CA ALA A 383 -0.81 7.46 4.72
C ALA A 383 -1.60 6.25 4.19
N ALA A 384 -2.34 5.55 5.06
CA ALA A 384 -3.12 4.39 4.67
C ALA A 384 -4.18 4.77 3.61
N GLY A 385 -4.00 4.27 2.39
CA GLY A 385 -4.91 4.51 1.27
C GLY A 385 -4.75 5.88 0.60
N TYR A 386 -3.62 6.57 0.77
CA TYR A 386 -3.31 7.85 0.11
C TYR A 386 -1.98 7.77 -0.63
N PRO A 387 -1.78 8.55 -1.71
CA PRO A 387 -0.51 8.60 -2.42
C PRO A 387 0.41 9.63 -1.74
N LEU A 388 0.56 9.48 -0.43
CA LEU A 388 1.22 10.44 0.45
C LEU A 388 2.23 9.71 1.35
N ASN A 389 3.22 10.46 1.83
CA ASN A 389 4.22 9.93 2.75
C ASN A 389 3.78 10.08 4.21
N TYR A 390 4.30 9.18 5.05
CA TYR A 390 4.19 9.28 6.50
C TYR A 390 4.64 10.66 6.99
N SER A 391 3.93 11.21 7.97
CA SER A 391 4.39 12.40 8.68
C SER A 391 3.96 12.41 10.13
N GLU A 392 4.66 13.23 10.90
CA GLU A 392 4.44 13.41 12.31
C GLU A 392 4.53 14.88 12.70
N SER A 393 3.72 15.26 13.69
CA SER A 393 3.81 16.59 14.31
C SER A 393 4.96 16.66 15.33
N GLU A 394 5.31 17.89 15.73
CA GLU A 394 6.14 18.11 16.92
C GLU A 394 5.47 17.52 18.17
N THR A 395 6.27 16.86 19.01
CA THR A 395 5.80 16.41 20.33
C THR A 395 5.48 17.60 21.22
N ARG A 396 4.22 17.71 21.65
CA ARG A 396 3.75 18.74 22.59
C ARG A 396 3.64 18.15 23.98
N THR A 397 3.73 19.02 24.99
CA THR A 397 3.65 18.62 26.39
C THR A 397 2.63 19.47 27.12
N ILE A 398 1.80 18.84 27.94
CA ILE A 398 0.78 19.52 28.75
C ILE A 398 0.79 18.96 30.17
N SER A 399 0.35 19.76 31.14
CA SER A 399 0.23 19.34 32.53
C SER A 399 -1.21 19.48 33.00
N THR A 400 -1.82 18.35 33.37
CA THR A 400 -3.18 18.23 33.86
C THR A 400 -3.18 18.16 35.39
N ARG A 401 -4.12 18.87 36.03
CA ARG A 401 -4.13 19.06 37.49
C ARG A 401 -4.91 17.96 38.24
N GLY A 402 -5.63 17.10 37.52
CA GLY A 402 -6.46 16.05 38.11
C GLY A 402 -7.79 16.55 38.67
N GLU A 403 -8.68 15.61 38.98
CA GLU A 403 -9.89 15.91 39.75
C GLU A 403 -9.55 16.16 41.23
N LEU A 404 -10.28 17.08 41.87
CA LEU A 404 -10.20 17.23 43.32
C LEU A 404 -10.71 15.93 43.98
N PRO A 405 -10.04 15.41 45.02
CA PRO A 405 -10.53 14.24 45.72
C PRO A 405 -11.95 14.48 46.22
N SER A 406 -12.84 13.51 45.96
CA SER A 406 -14.23 13.54 46.43
C SER A 406 -14.28 13.69 47.96
N LEU A 407 -15.10 14.62 48.45
CA LEU A 407 -15.32 14.84 49.89
C LEU A 407 -16.31 13.82 50.49
N LEU A 408 -16.96 12.99 49.68
CA LEU A 408 -17.92 11.97 50.12
C LEU A 408 -17.38 11.01 51.20
N PRO A 409 -16.16 10.44 51.11
CA PRO A 409 -15.61 9.62 52.19
C PRO A 409 -15.44 10.39 53.50
N ILE A 410 -15.14 11.69 53.45
CA ILE A 410 -15.03 12.55 54.64
C ILE A 410 -16.43 12.79 55.24
N ILE A 411 -17.43 13.05 54.40
CA ILE A 411 -18.83 13.21 54.82
C ILE A 411 -19.37 11.90 55.41
N ALA A 412 -19.08 10.75 54.80
CA ALA A 412 -19.47 9.44 55.30
C ALA A 412 -18.78 9.09 56.62
N ALA A 413 -17.49 9.41 56.78
CA ALA A 413 -16.77 9.23 58.04
C ALA A 413 -17.34 10.13 59.15
N LEU A 414 -17.67 11.39 58.84
CA LEU A 414 -18.33 12.29 59.79
C LEU A 414 -19.75 11.79 60.15
N ALA A 415 -20.51 11.28 59.19
CA ALA A 415 -21.82 10.69 59.43
C ALA A 415 -21.73 9.41 60.29
N ALA A 416 -20.73 8.57 60.07
CA ALA A 416 -20.48 7.38 60.88
C ALA A 416 -20.04 7.73 62.31
N LEU A 417 -19.23 8.77 62.50
CA LEU A 417 -18.85 9.29 63.82
C LEU A 417 -20.04 9.90 64.57
N LEU A 418 -20.91 10.64 63.87
CA LEU A 418 -22.15 11.15 64.45
C LEU A 418 -23.14 10.03 64.77
N GLY A 419 -23.24 9.01 63.90
CA GLY A 419 -24.09 7.83 64.08
C GLY A 419 -23.64 6.95 65.25
N THR A 420 -22.34 6.71 65.41
CA THR A 420 -21.77 5.98 66.56
C THR A 420 -21.92 6.77 67.86
N GLY A 421 -21.73 8.09 67.84
CA GLY A 421 -22.02 8.97 68.98
C GLY A 421 -23.49 8.94 69.41
N TRP A 422 -24.42 8.93 68.45
CA TRP A 422 -25.85 8.81 68.73
C TRP A 422 -26.25 7.42 69.24
N TYR A 423 -25.71 6.35 68.65
CA TYR A 423 -25.94 4.97 69.07
C TYR A 423 -25.46 4.68 70.50
N LEU A 424 -24.27 5.17 70.86
CA LEU A 424 -23.73 5.03 72.23
C LEU A 424 -24.53 5.86 73.26
N ARG A 425 -25.00 7.06 72.88
CA ARG A 425 -25.88 7.88 73.73
C ARG A 425 -27.23 7.21 73.99
N ARG A 426 -27.77 6.47 73.01
CA ARG A 426 -29.03 5.72 73.14
C ARG A 426 -28.89 4.47 74.03
N ARG A 427 -27.71 3.85 74.07
CA ARG A 427 -27.46 2.64 74.89
C ARG A 427 -27.40 2.91 76.40
N HIS A 428 -27.15 4.16 76.82
CA HIS A 428 -27.12 4.55 78.24
C HIS A 428 -28.49 4.89 78.84
N GLN A 429 -29.56 4.93 78.04
CA GLN A 429 -30.91 5.19 78.54
C GLN A 429 -31.90 4.12 78.07
N GLY A 430 -32.16 3.14 78.93
CA GLY A 430 -33.46 2.49 79.01
C GLY A 430 -33.64 1.18 78.22
N LYS A 431 -33.84 0.12 79.03
CA LYS A 431 -34.58 -1.13 78.79
C LYS A 431 -35.18 -1.35 77.40
N VAL A 432 -34.79 -2.50 76.83
CA VAL A 432 -35.41 -3.21 75.71
C VAL A 432 -36.93 -3.33 75.91
N PRO A 433 -37.70 -3.13 74.83
CA PRO A 433 -38.68 -4.12 74.44
C PRO A 433 -38.40 -4.63 73.03
N ALA A 434 -38.61 -5.93 72.86
CA ALA A 434 -38.58 -6.61 71.58
C ALA A 434 -39.62 -5.99 70.63
N ARG A 435 -39.19 -5.69 69.40
CA ARG A 435 -40.08 -5.33 68.29
C ARG A 435 -39.62 -6.09 67.04
N ALA A 436 -40.64 -6.56 66.33
CA ALA A 436 -40.66 -7.47 65.18
C ALA A 436 -39.51 -7.31 64.18
N PRO A 437 -39.12 -8.40 63.50
CA PRO A 437 -38.06 -8.35 62.50
C PRO A 437 -38.43 -7.36 61.39
N PRO A 438 -37.50 -6.52 60.92
CA PRO A 438 -37.72 -5.77 59.70
C PRO A 438 -37.88 -6.77 58.55
N GLU A 439 -38.90 -6.57 57.72
CA GLU A 439 -39.04 -7.23 56.44
C GLU A 439 -37.70 -7.18 55.70
N THR A 440 -37.22 -8.35 55.28
CA THR A 440 -36.19 -8.48 54.25
C THR A 440 -36.66 -7.71 53.03
N VAL A 441 -36.16 -6.49 52.88
CA VAL A 441 -36.04 -5.88 51.56
C VAL A 441 -35.00 -6.72 50.85
N TRP A 442 -35.47 -7.54 49.91
CA TRP A 442 -34.60 -8.11 48.91
C TRP A 442 -33.93 -6.93 48.21
N GLU A 443 -32.62 -6.78 48.37
CA GLU A 443 -31.83 -6.17 47.30
C GLU A 443 -32.12 -7.06 46.09
N GLU A 444 -32.88 -6.53 45.14
CA GLU A 444 -32.77 -7.03 43.77
C GLU A 444 -31.29 -6.83 43.42
N GLU A 445 -30.52 -7.93 43.43
CA GLU A 445 -29.34 -8.01 42.60
C GLU A 445 -29.75 -7.46 41.23
N PRO A 446 -28.98 -6.53 40.63
CA PRO A 446 -29.28 -6.16 39.26
C PRO A 446 -29.29 -7.47 38.49
N LEU A 447 -30.43 -7.78 37.87
CA LEU A 447 -30.55 -8.83 36.88
C LEU A 447 -29.38 -8.64 35.93
N VAL A 448 -28.32 -9.43 36.13
CA VAL A 448 -27.45 -9.80 35.04
C VAL A 448 -28.40 -10.53 34.13
N GLU A 449 -28.82 -9.85 33.05
CA GLU A 449 -29.29 -10.56 31.88
C GLU A 449 -28.15 -11.48 31.49
N GLU A 450 -28.18 -12.70 32.03
CA GLU A 450 -27.54 -13.85 31.46
C GLU A 450 -28.22 -13.99 30.10
N ARG A 451 -27.67 -13.27 29.12
CA ARG A 451 -27.99 -13.49 27.72
C ARG A 451 -27.68 -14.96 27.50
N GLU A 452 -28.72 -15.78 27.45
CA GLU A 452 -28.64 -17.13 26.92
C GLU A 452 -28.05 -17.01 25.51
N ILE A 453 -26.74 -17.24 25.42
CA ILE A 453 -26.03 -17.33 24.16
C ILE A 453 -26.55 -18.60 23.49
N PRO A 454 -27.00 -18.53 22.23
CA PRO A 454 -27.48 -19.71 21.52
C PRO A 454 -26.43 -20.82 21.58
N PRO A 455 -26.83 -22.09 21.72
CA PRO A 455 -25.89 -23.20 21.83
C PRO A 455 -25.01 -23.21 20.59
N VAL A 456 -23.71 -22.92 20.78
CA VAL A 456 -22.72 -23.17 19.72
C VAL A 456 -22.59 -24.69 19.63
N GLU A 457 -23.37 -25.28 18.73
CA GLU A 457 -23.21 -26.65 18.26
C GLU A 457 -22.02 -26.64 17.29
N ILE A 458 -20.93 -27.29 17.72
CA ILE A 458 -19.67 -27.43 16.94
C ILE A 458 -19.64 -28.80 16.25
N GLY A 459 -20.67 -29.62 16.44
CA GLY A 459 -20.75 -30.97 15.90
C GLY A 459 -20.71 -30.92 14.37
N ASP A 460 -19.78 -31.71 13.80
CA ASP A 460 -19.53 -31.92 12.37
C ASP A 460 -18.78 -30.80 11.60
N LEU A 461 -18.27 -29.76 12.27
CA LEU A 461 -17.44 -28.75 11.62
C LEU A 461 -15.96 -29.15 11.53
N PRO A 462 -15.26 -28.79 10.44
CA PRO A 462 -13.80 -28.85 10.38
C PRO A 462 -13.16 -28.10 11.57
N PRO A 463 -12.09 -28.62 12.20
CA PRO A 463 -11.51 -28.05 13.43
C PRO A 463 -11.20 -26.54 13.38
N ARG A 464 -10.84 -26.01 12.21
CA ARG A 464 -10.57 -24.57 12.04
C ARG A 464 -11.82 -23.70 11.95
N GLU A 465 -12.89 -24.25 11.38
CA GLU A 465 -14.19 -23.57 11.30
C GLU A 465 -14.83 -23.54 12.69
N ALA A 466 -14.72 -24.65 13.41
CA ALA A 466 -15.05 -24.75 14.83
C ALA A 466 -14.35 -23.67 15.67
N ALA A 467 -13.02 -23.55 15.56
CA ALA A 467 -12.24 -22.52 16.26
C ALA A 467 -12.67 -21.09 15.85
N THR A 468 -13.06 -20.88 14.60
CA THR A 468 -13.53 -19.57 14.10
C THR A 468 -14.88 -19.18 14.69
N LEU A 469 -15.82 -20.13 14.81
CA LEU A 469 -17.09 -19.87 15.49
C LEU A 469 -16.90 -19.58 16.97
N LEU A 470 -16.01 -20.33 17.65
CA LEU A 470 -15.68 -20.09 19.05
C LEU A 470 -15.05 -18.71 19.27
N PHE A 471 -14.17 -18.28 18.36
CA PHE A 471 -13.60 -16.93 18.40
C PHE A 471 -14.68 -15.86 18.24
N ARG A 472 -15.58 -16.00 17.27
CA ARG A 472 -16.69 -15.05 17.09
C ARG A 472 -17.60 -15.01 18.31
N ALA A 473 -17.88 -16.17 18.91
CA ALA A 473 -18.71 -16.27 20.12
C ALA A 473 -18.07 -15.55 21.31
N LEU A 474 -16.78 -15.82 21.60
CA LEU A 474 -16.08 -15.12 22.69
C LEU A 474 -15.99 -13.61 22.43
N ARG A 475 -15.67 -13.22 21.19
CA ARG A 475 -15.59 -11.80 20.78
C ARG A 475 -16.92 -11.07 20.99
N ALA A 476 -18.03 -11.70 20.58
CA ALA A 476 -19.36 -11.17 20.77
C ALA A 476 -19.74 -11.09 22.26
N ARG A 477 -19.39 -12.11 23.06
CA ARG A 477 -19.62 -12.12 24.52
C ARG A 477 -18.90 -10.98 25.23
N LEU A 478 -17.68 -10.67 24.79
CA LEU A 478 -16.86 -9.58 25.34
C LEU A 478 -17.18 -8.20 24.73
N GLY A 479 -18.17 -8.09 23.84
CA GLY A 479 -18.54 -6.83 23.19
C GLY A 479 -17.45 -6.23 22.29
N ILE A 480 -16.52 -7.04 21.80
CA ILE A 480 -15.39 -6.58 20.98
C ILE A 480 -15.86 -6.42 19.52
N PRO A 481 -15.60 -5.27 18.84
CA PRO A 481 -16.04 -5.05 17.46
C PRO A 481 -15.50 -6.07 16.45
N GLU A 482 -16.26 -6.34 15.40
CA GLU A 482 -15.90 -7.36 14.41
C GLU A 482 -14.64 -7.05 13.60
N THR A 483 -14.27 -5.78 13.53
CA THR A 483 -13.08 -5.27 12.84
C THR A 483 -11.77 -5.55 13.59
N LYS A 484 -11.84 -6.07 14.82
CA LYS A 484 -10.64 -6.37 15.63
C LYS A 484 -10.07 -7.73 15.29
N THR A 485 -8.77 -7.75 14.98
CA THR A 485 -7.96 -8.96 14.80
C THR A 485 -7.78 -9.71 16.13
N PRO A 486 -7.47 -11.01 16.12
CA PRO A 486 -7.21 -11.79 17.34
C PRO A 486 -6.18 -11.11 18.26
N ARG A 487 -5.07 -10.62 17.70
CA ARG A 487 -4.05 -9.85 18.42
C ARG A 487 -4.59 -8.60 19.12
N ASN A 488 -5.52 -7.89 18.46
CA ASN A 488 -6.19 -6.74 19.08
C ASN A 488 -7.17 -7.18 20.17
N CYS A 489 -7.87 -8.30 19.98
CA CYS A 489 -8.75 -8.87 21.00
C CYS A 489 -7.97 -9.26 22.26
N ALA A 490 -6.78 -9.89 22.13
CA ALA A 490 -5.90 -10.22 23.24
C ALA A 490 -5.49 -8.97 24.07
N ARG A 491 -5.27 -7.84 23.40
CA ARG A 491 -4.94 -6.57 24.06
C ARG A 491 -6.15 -5.90 24.73
N ILE A 492 -7.34 -6.07 24.16
CA ILE A 492 -8.59 -5.50 24.69
C ILE A 492 -9.09 -6.29 25.90
N ALA A 493 -8.92 -7.61 25.88
CA ALA A 493 -9.35 -8.52 26.93
C ALA A 493 -8.17 -9.42 27.38
N PRO A 494 -7.26 -8.89 28.22
CA PRO A 494 -6.04 -9.60 28.61
C PRO A 494 -6.30 -10.90 29.38
N ASP A 495 -7.43 -10.98 30.10
CA ASP A 495 -7.84 -12.20 30.82
C ASP A 495 -8.15 -13.38 29.87
N HIS A 496 -8.37 -13.10 28.58
CA HIS A 496 -8.61 -14.08 27.52
C HIS A 496 -7.48 -14.10 26.48
N ALA A 497 -6.33 -13.50 26.75
CA ALA A 497 -5.24 -13.36 25.78
C ALA A 497 -4.77 -14.71 25.23
N ALA A 498 -4.65 -15.74 26.07
CA ALA A 498 -4.25 -17.09 25.66
C ALA A 498 -5.18 -17.68 24.58
N PHE A 499 -6.50 -17.43 24.68
CA PHE A 499 -7.47 -17.86 23.68
C PHE A 499 -7.25 -17.15 22.35
N PHE A 500 -7.08 -15.83 22.39
CA PHE A 500 -6.94 -15.02 21.19
C PHE A 500 -5.62 -15.27 20.47
N GLU A 501 -4.53 -15.44 21.21
CA GLU A 501 -3.22 -15.82 20.67
C GLU A 501 -3.26 -17.22 20.06
N ARG A 502 -3.94 -18.19 20.71
CA ARG A 502 -4.10 -19.53 20.14
C ARG A 502 -4.90 -19.51 18.84
N TYR A 503 -5.98 -18.75 18.79
CA TYR A 503 -6.77 -18.58 17.57
C TYR A 503 -5.98 -17.86 16.46
N GLU A 504 -5.09 -16.93 16.81
CA GLU A 504 -4.20 -16.26 15.86
C GLU A 504 -3.31 -17.28 15.12
N LEU A 505 -2.72 -18.24 15.83
CA LEU A 505 -1.91 -19.31 15.24
C LEU A 505 -2.74 -20.23 14.33
N ILE A 506 -3.95 -20.60 14.75
CA ILE A 506 -4.87 -21.42 13.94
C ILE A 506 -5.24 -20.69 12.63
N ARG A 507 -5.46 -19.36 12.70
CA ARG A 507 -5.91 -18.55 11.56
C ARG A 507 -4.80 -18.18 10.59
N TYR A 508 -3.63 -17.76 11.10
CA TYR A 508 -2.58 -17.15 10.29
C TYR A 508 -1.35 -18.05 10.10
N ALA A 509 -1.00 -18.88 11.10
CA ALA A 509 0.07 -19.87 10.95
C ALA A 509 -0.42 -21.19 10.33
N GLY A 510 -1.73 -21.31 10.13
CA GLY A 510 -2.33 -22.50 9.54
C GLY A 510 -2.13 -23.73 10.42
N GLU A 511 -2.27 -23.59 11.73
CA GLU A 511 -2.29 -24.74 12.64
C GLU A 511 -3.67 -25.40 12.69
N VAL A 512 -3.71 -26.72 12.94
CA VAL A 512 -4.97 -27.46 13.14
C VAL A 512 -5.14 -27.68 14.63
N PRO A 513 -6.20 -27.13 15.27
CA PRO A 513 -6.41 -27.32 16.70
C PRO A 513 -6.78 -28.78 17.00
N THR A 514 -6.29 -29.28 18.14
CA THR A 514 -6.68 -30.60 18.65
C THR A 514 -8.08 -30.57 19.27
N GLU A 515 -8.69 -31.74 19.46
CA GLU A 515 -10.00 -31.83 20.10
C GLU A 515 -9.98 -31.26 21.52
N GLU A 516 -8.90 -31.48 22.28
CA GLU A 516 -8.73 -30.94 23.63
C GLU A 516 -8.69 -29.40 23.63
N GLU A 517 -8.01 -28.81 22.64
CA GLU A 517 -7.94 -27.36 22.46
C GLU A 517 -9.29 -26.78 22.07
N LEU A 518 -10.06 -27.45 21.21
CA LEU A 518 -11.41 -27.03 20.88
C LEU A 518 -12.36 -27.10 22.08
N GLN A 519 -12.23 -28.11 22.93
CA GLN A 519 -13.02 -28.20 24.17
C GLN A 519 -12.65 -27.10 25.17
N TRP A 520 -11.36 -26.78 25.30
CA TRP A 520 -10.92 -25.65 26.12
C TRP A 520 -11.45 -24.31 25.57
N MET A 521 -11.26 -24.07 24.26
CA MET A 521 -11.79 -22.88 23.59
C MET A 521 -13.32 -22.77 23.73
N LYS A 522 -14.02 -23.90 23.69
CA LYS A 522 -15.48 -23.94 23.88
C LYS A 522 -15.90 -23.51 25.28
N LYS A 523 -15.21 -23.97 26.33
CA LYS A 523 -15.46 -23.57 27.72
C LYS A 523 -15.22 -22.06 27.90
N GLU A 524 -14.09 -21.58 27.37
CA GLU A 524 -13.71 -20.17 27.42
C GLU A 524 -14.73 -19.26 26.72
N ALA A 525 -15.19 -19.67 25.54
CA ALA A 525 -16.19 -18.94 24.76
C ALA A 525 -17.57 -18.93 25.44
N ARG A 526 -17.93 -19.99 26.17
CA ARG A 526 -19.18 -20.10 26.94
C ARG A 526 -19.15 -19.34 28.25
N GLY A 527 -17.97 -19.05 28.79
CA GLY A 527 -17.83 -18.42 30.10
C GLY A 527 -18.10 -19.41 31.26
N ASP A 528 -17.86 -20.70 31.03
CA ASP A 528 -17.93 -21.72 32.08
C ASP A 528 -16.74 -21.52 33.04
N GLU A 529 -16.88 -20.57 33.98
CA GLU A 529 -15.91 -20.33 35.04
C GLU A 529 -15.82 -21.56 35.93
N HIS A 530 -14.82 -22.42 35.67
CA HIS A 530 -13.99 -23.14 36.65
C HIS A 530 -13.07 -24.14 35.92
N ALA A 531 -11.83 -23.72 35.61
CA ALA A 531 -10.67 -24.60 35.69
C ALA A 531 -9.40 -23.74 35.69
N ALA A 532 -8.77 -23.68 36.86
CA ALA A 532 -7.40 -23.25 37.07
C ALA A 532 -6.40 -24.09 36.28
#